data_AF-A0A841LV51-F1
#
_entry.id   AF-A0A841LV51-F1
#
_cell.length_a   1.000
_cell.length_b   1.000
_cell.length_c   1.000
_cell.angle_alpha   90.00
_cell.angle_beta   90.00
_cell.angle_gamma   90.00
#
_symmetry.space_group_name_H-M   'P 1'
#
loop_
_entity.id
_entity.type
_entity.pdbx_description
1 polymer ?
#
loop_
_entity_poly.entity_id
_entity_poly.type
_entity_poly.pdbx_seq_one_letter_code
_entity_poly.pdbx_strand_id
1 'polypeptide(L)'
;MVQICIVYLVRHSLNFCVWKDCKIVASDVRRIYEAVIAEKAAIELDVFEGKWHGKYASIGSARRRVWQEVIPFFTFNPSIRWSCTGCIPAYLSCYAVFSQMPPAISSQMLNVFGVDYKSHLYIRRVQSQ
;
A
#
# COMPACT_ATOMS: atom_id res chain seq x y z
N MET A 1 7.17 -13.40 -15.28
CA MET A 1 5.81 -13.32 -14.72
C MET A 1 5.82 -12.17 -13.70
N VAL A 2 5.24 -11.02 -14.05
CA VAL A 2 5.27 -9.84 -13.18
C VAL A 2 4.18 -10.04 -12.12
N GLN A 3 4.56 -10.39 -10.90
CA GLN A 3 3.66 -10.23 -9.77
C GLN A 3 3.60 -8.73 -9.46
N ILE A 4 2.43 -8.10 -9.65
CA ILE A 4 2.25 -6.71 -9.26
C ILE A 4 2.16 -6.65 -7.73
N CYS A 5 3.27 -6.34 -7.08
CA CYS A 5 3.29 -6.13 -5.64
C CYS A 5 2.40 -4.94 -5.28
N ILE A 6 1.41 -5.13 -4.38
CA ILE A 6 0.54 -4.05 -3.86
C ILE A 6 1.36 -2.86 -3.37
N VAL A 7 2.49 -3.14 -2.72
CA VAL A 7 3.56 -2.21 -2.32
C VAL A 7 3.99 -1.29 -3.46
N TYR A 8 4.22 -1.84 -4.66
CA TYR A 8 4.61 -1.07 -5.84
C TYR A 8 3.45 -0.22 -6.37
N LEU A 9 2.22 -0.76 -6.40
CA LEU A 9 1.03 -0.04 -6.83
C LEU A 9 0.73 1.17 -5.93
N VAL A 10 0.87 0.99 -4.62
CA VAL A 10 0.74 2.06 -3.61
C VAL A 10 1.83 3.11 -3.78
N ARG A 11 3.10 2.69 -3.91
CA ARG A 11 4.22 3.61 -4.15
C ARG A 11 4.00 4.45 -5.41
N HIS A 12 3.63 3.81 -6.52
CA HIS A 12 3.39 4.49 -7.78
C HIS A 12 2.26 5.52 -7.65
N SER A 13 1.19 5.18 -6.93
CA SER A 13 0.08 6.09 -6.65
C SER A 13 0.51 7.31 -5.83
N LEU A 14 1.30 7.10 -4.77
CA LEU A 14 1.74 8.17 -3.88
C LEU A 14 2.75 9.12 -4.54
N ASN A 15 3.50 8.67 -5.55
CA ASN A 15 4.40 9.53 -6.32
C ASN A 15 3.67 10.64 -7.09
N PHE A 16 2.40 10.45 -7.46
CA PHE A 16 1.60 11.48 -8.13
C PHE A 16 0.90 12.44 -7.17
N CYS A 17 0.87 12.09 -5.88
CA CYS A 17 0.15 12.85 -4.88
C CYS A 17 1.01 14.01 -4.36
N VAL A 18 0.37 15.15 -4.10
CA VAL A 18 1.03 16.26 -3.39
C VAL A 18 1.17 15.87 -1.92
N TRP A 19 2.29 16.26 -1.29
CA TRP A 19 2.63 15.94 0.11
C TRP A 19 1.46 16.02 1.11
N LYS A 20 0.63 17.06 0.98
CA LYS A 20 -0.53 17.32 1.85
C LYS A 20 -1.65 16.27 1.67
N ASP A 21 -1.86 15.83 0.43
CA ASP A 21 -2.90 14.87 0.08
C ASP A 21 -2.43 13.43 0.28
N CYS A 22 -1.13 13.15 0.11
CA CYS A 22 -0.58 11.79 0.22
C CYS A 22 -0.95 11.06 1.52
N LYS A 23 -1.04 11.78 2.66
CA LYS A 23 -1.46 11.19 3.94
C LYS A 23 -2.92 10.72 3.91
N ILE A 24 -3.80 11.52 3.29
CA ILE A 24 -5.23 11.22 3.18
C ILE A 24 -5.43 10.10 2.15
N VAL A 25 -4.74 10.20 1.01
CA VAL A 25 -4.74 9.16 -0.04
C VAL A 25 -4.24 7.84 0.53
N ALA A 26 -3.15 7.81 1.31
CA ALA A 26 -2.67 6.60 1.97
C ALA A 26 -3.73 5.99 2.89
N SER A 27 -4.43 6.81 3.68
CA SER A 27 -5.50 6.34 4.55
C SER A 27 -6.70 5.78 3.77
N ASP A 28 -7.08 6.40 2.65
CA ASP A 28 -8.19 5.90 1.83
C ASP A 28 -7.79 4.62 1.10
N VAL A 29 -6.54 4.53 0.61
CA VAL A 29 -5.99 3.33 -0.03
C VAL A 29 -5.89 2.17 0.96
N ARG A 30 -5.58 2.44 2.22
CA ARG A 30 -5.58 1.44 3.28
C ARG A 30 -6.96 0.77 3.44
N ARG A 31 -8.05 1.55 3.40
CA ARG A 31 -9.42 1.03 3.54
C ARG A 31 -9.76 -0.02 2.47
N ILE A 32 -9.26 0.19 1.24
CA ILE A 32 -9.43 -0.75 0.13
C ILE A 32 -8.83 -2.12 0.51
N TYR A 33 -7.64 -2.15 1.10
CA TYR A 33 -6.95 -3.40 1.45
C TYR A 33 -7.35 -3.98 2.81
N GLU A 34 -7.91 -3.17 3.70
CA GLU A 34 -8.53 -3.62 4.96
C GLU A 34 -9.86 -4.36 4.75
N ALA A 35 -10.46 -4.23 3.57
CA ALA A 35 -11.72 -4.91 3.26
C ALA A 35 -11.60 -6.44 3.39
N VAL A 36 -12.63 -7.05 3.98
CA VAL A 36 -12.65 -8.50 4.27
C VAL A 36 -12.68 -9.33 2.98
N ILE A 37 -13.43 -8.88 1.98
CA ILE A 37 -13.67 -9.56 0.70
C ILE A 37 -13.44 -8.60 -0.48
N ALA A 38 -13.16 -9.15 -1.66
CA ALA A 38 -12.90 -8.37 -2.87
C ALA A 38 -14.09 -7.46 -3.28
N GLU A 39 -15.33 -7.88 -3.04
CA GLU A 39 -16.53 -7.07 -3.32
C GLU A 39 -16.58 -5.80 -2.48
N LYS A 40 -16.28 -5.91 -1.17
CA LYS A 40 -16.18 -4.75 -0.28
C LYS A 40 -15.02 -3.85 -0.68
N ALA A 41 -13.90 -4.44 -1.10
CA ALA A 41 -12.76 -3.69 -1.61
C ALA A 41 -13.10 -2.91 -2.89
N ALA A 42 -13.94 -3.48 -3.76
CA ALA A 42 -14.41 -2.81 -4.97
C ALA A 42 -15.29 -1.61 -4.63
N ILE A 43 -16.18 -1.73 -3.64
CA ILE A 43 -17.00 -0.62 -3.15
C ILE A 43 -16.11 0.51 -2.59
N GLU A 44 -15.11 0.17 -1.77
CA GLU A 44 -14.15 1.15 -1.25
C GLU A 44 -13.31 1.78 -2.38
N LEU A 45 -13.00 1.02 -3.44
CA LEU A 45 -12.34 1.54 -4.63
C LEU A 45 -13.23 2.54 -5.38
N ASP A 46 -14.53 2.27 -5.52
CA ASP A 46 -15.48 3.20 -6.15
C ASP A 46 -15.65 4.48 -5.32
N VAL A 47 -15.68 4.37 -3.98
CA VAL A 47 -15.67 5.53 -3.07
C VAL A 47 -14.37 6.33 -3.21
N PHE A 48 -13.23 5.65 -3.27
CA PHE A 48 -11.93 6.27 -3.50
C PHE A 48 -11.91 7.02 -4.84
N GLU A 49 -12.42 6.40 -5.91
CA GLU A 49 -12.54 7.05 -7.20
C GLU A 49 -13.46 8.25 -7.12
N GLY A 50 -14.67 8.15 -6.55
CA GLY A 50 -15.57 9.30 -6.42
C GLY A 50 -14.92 10.50 -5.72
N LYS A 51 -14.10 10.26 -4.71
CA LYS A 51 -13.39 11.30 -3.95
C LYS A 51 -12.20 11.91 -4.72
N TRP A 52 -11.43 11.08 -5.43
CA TRP A 52 -10.15 11.48 -6.02
C TRP A 52 -10.16 11.59 -7.54
N HIS A 53 -11.26 11.27 -8.22
CA HIS A 53 -11.39 11.29 -9.68
C HIS A 53 -10.99 12.66 -10.26
N GLY A 54 -11.39 13.76 -9.63
CA GLY A 54 -11.09 15.11 -10.13
C GLY A 54 -9.61 15.50 -10.11
N LYS A 55 -8.80 14.95 -9.20
CA LYS A 55 -7.37 15.30 -9.06
C LYS A 55 -6.42 14.18 -9.49
N TYR A 56 -6.79 12.93 -9.22
CA TYR A 56 -5.95 11.75 -9.37
C TYR A 56 -6.70 10.60 -10.08
N ALA A 57 -7.40 10.88 -11.18
CA ALA A 57 -8.10 9.88 -11.99
C ALA A 57 -7.22 8.71 -12.45
N SER A 58 -5.93 8.98 -12.68
CA SER A 58 -4.95 7.96 -13.09
C SER A 58 -4.75 6.88 -12.05
N ILE A 59 -4.87 7.22 -10.76
CA ILE A 59 -4.67 6.30 -9.64
C ILE A 59 -5.78 5.24 -9.60
N GLY A 60 -7.05 5.66 -9.72
CA GLY A 60 -8.19 4.73 -9.80
C GLY A 60 -8.11 3.83 -11.03
N SER A 61 -7.86 4.45 -12.19
CA SER A 61 -7.71 3.73 -13.47
C SER A 61 -6.58 2.68 -13.44
N ALA A 62 -5.43 3.00 -12.83
CA ALA A 62 -4.33 2.06 -12.69
C ALA A 62 -4.73 0.85 -11.83
N ARG A 63 -5.48 1.06 -10.73
CA ARG A 63 -5.99 -0.03 -9.89
C ARG A 63 -7.01 -0.90 -10.61
N ARG A 64 -7.94 -0.31 -11.37
CA ARG A 64 -8.92 -1.09 -12.14
C ARG A 64 -8.27 -2.00 -13.19
N ARG A 65 -7.19 -1.54 -13.83
CA ARG A 65 -6.45 -2.36 -14.81
C ARG A 65 -5.84 -3.61 -14.18
N VAL A 66 -5.31 -3.49 -12.98
CA VAL A 66 -4.64 -4.59 -12.26
C VAL A 66 -5.57 -5.31 -11.28
N TRP A 67 -6.86 -4.96 -11.25
CA TRP A 67 -7.80 -5.43 -10.23
C TRP A 67 -7.90 -6.95 -10.17
N GLN A 68 -7.89 -7.61 -11.33
CA GLN A 68 -7.93 -9.08 -11.43
C GLN A 68 -6.73 -9.75 -10.74
N GLU A 69 -5.56 -9.09 -10.73
CA GLU A 69 -4.37 -9.58 -10.03
C GLU A 69 -4.42 -9.31 -8.53
N VAL A 70 -5.24 -8.36 -8.08
CA VAL A 70 -5.44 -8.01 -6.66
C VAL A 70 -6.49 -8.90 -6.01
N ILE A 71 -7.48 -9.42 -6.74
CA ILE A 71 -8.55 -10.28 -6.17
C ILE A 71 -8.00 -11.46 -5.34
N PRO A 72 -6.98 -12.23 -5.81
CA PRO A 72 -6.43 -13.35 -5.03
C PRO A 72 -5.86 -12.93 -3.66
N PHE A 73 -5.49 -11.67 -3.48
CA PHE A 73 -5.03 -11.14 -2.19
C PHE A 73 -6.12 -11.23 -1.11
N PHE A 74 -7.39 -11.03 -1.49
CA PHE A 74 -8.51 -11.08 -0.55
C PHE A 74 -8.91 -12.50 -0.16
N THR A 75 -8.41 -13.52 -0.86
CA THR A 75 -8.61 -14.93 -0.52
C THR A 75 -7.79 -15.35 0.71
N PHE A 76 -6.70 -14.64 1.02
CA PHE A 76 -5.91 -14.90 2.22
C PHE A 76 -6.65 -14.42 3.48
N ASN A 77 -6.44 -15.09 4.61
CA ASN A 77 -6.99 -14.65 5.90
C ASN A 77 -6.42 -13.27 6.28
N PRO A 78 -7.23 -12.32 6.80
CA PRO A 78 -6.77 -10.98 7.20
C PRO A 78 -5.56 -10.99 8.14
N SER A 79 -5.44 -11.97 9.05
CA SER A 79 -4.26 -12.12 9.90
C SER A 79 -2.99 -12.35 9.08
N ILE A 80 -3.06 -13.13 8.00
CA ILE A 80 -1.92 -13.42 7.12
C ILE A 80 -1.61 -12.22 6.23
N ARG A 81 -2.62 -11.46 5.78
CA ARG A 81 -2.45 -10.26 4.94
C ARG A 81 -1.61 -9.17 5.62
N TRP A 82 -1.74 -9.04 6.94
CA TRP A 82 -1.02 -8.03 7.73
C TRP A 82 0.25 -8.56 8.38
N SER A 83 0.33 -9.87 8.63
CA SER A 83 1.44 -10.48 9.36
C SER A 83 2.73 -10.67 8.54
N CYS A 84 2.82 -10.11 7.33
CA CYS A 84 4.05 -10.13 6.52
C CYS A 84 5.26 -9.44 7.19
N THR A 85 5.06 -8.65 8.25
CA THR A 85 6.16 -8.10 9.08
C THR A 85 6.96 -9.18 9.82
N GLY A 86 6.44 -10.42 9.93
CA GLY A 86 7.13 -11.55 10.56
C GLY A 86 7.85 -12.49 9.58
N CYS A 87 7.68 -12.32 8.26
CA CYS A 87 8.36 -13.14 7.26
C CYS A 87 9.51 -12.34 6.66
N ILE A 88 10.73 -12.54 7.18
CA ILE A 88 11.97 -11.84 6.79
C ILE A 88 12.11 -11.66 5.26
N PRO A 89 11.77 -12.64 4.39
CA PRO A 89 11.89 -12.46 2.93
C PRO A 89 10.92 -11.41 2.35
N ALA A 90 9.67 -11.37 2.84
CA ALA A 90 8.68 -10.37 2.43
C ALA A 90 9.04 -9.00 3.00
N TYR A 91 9.54 -8.96 4.24
CA TYR A 91 10.05 -7.75 4.87
C TYR A 91 11.26 -7.19 4.10
N LEU A 92 12.23 -8.00 3.68
CA LEU A 92 13.40 -7.55 2.92
C LEU A 92 13.03 -7.04 1.52
N SER A 93 12.09 -7.69 0.84
CA SER A 93 11.55 -7.19 -0.45
C SER A 93 10.85 -5.84 -0.26
N CYS A 94 10.01 -5.71 0.77
CA CYS A 94 9.39 -4.44 1.12
C CYS A 94 10.43 -3.39 1.56
N TYR A 95 11.43 -3.78 2.35
CA TYR A 95 12.47 -2.92 2.91
C TYR A 95 13.40 -2.37 1.83
N ALA A 96 13.79 -3.18 0.83
CA ALA A 96 14.54 -2.70 -0.33
C ALA A 96 13.75 -1.66 -1.11
N VAL A 97 12.43 -1.83 -1.22
CA VAL A 97 11.54 -0.84 -1.82
C VAL A 97 11.43 0.41 -0.94
N PHE A 98 11.33 0.28 0.39
CA PHE A 98 11.27 1.39 1.36
C PHE A 98 12.58 2.18 1.47
N SER A 99 13.74 1.54 1.38
CA SER A 99 15.06 2.18 1.51
C SER A 99 15.39 3.07 0.32
N GLN A 100 14.79 2.80 -0.85
CA GLN A 100 14.89 3.59 -2.07
C GLN A 100 13.83 4.71 -2.16
N MET A 101 13.11 5.02 -1.08
CA MET A 101 12.10 6.10 -1.05
C MET A 101 12.62 7.35 -0.35
N PRO A 102 12.15 8.54 -0.76
CA PRO A 102 12.23 9.73 0.09
C PRO A 102 11.55 9.44 1.44
N PRO A 103 12.13 9.90 2.57
CA PRO A 103 11.58 9.63 3.92
C PRO A 103 10.13 10.12 4.07
N ALA A 104 9.80 11.17 3.30
CA ALA A 104 8.47 11.66 3.07
C ALA A 104 7.47 10.54 2.69
N ILE A 105 7.71 9.85 1.58
CA ILE A 105 6.81 8.84 1.00
C ILE A 105 6.82 7.55 1.82
N SER A 106 7.96 7.22 2.42
CA SER A 106 8.11 6.06 3.30
C SER A 106 7.12 6.09 4.48
N SER A 107 6.97 7.25 5.14
CA SER A 107 6.02 7.40 6.26
C SER A 107 4.56 7.15 5.88
N GLN A 108 4.14 7.59 4.69
CA GLN A 108 2.77 7.43 4.19
C GLN A 108 2.50 6.00 3.77
N MET A 109 3.49 5.35 3.17
CA MET A 109 3.38 3.96 2.78
C MET A 109 3.36 3.02 4.00
N LEU A 110 4.13 3.32 5.04
CA LEU A 110 4.04 2.60 6.32
C LEU A 110 2.66 2.78 6.98
N ASN A 111 2.01 3.93 6.81
CA ASN A 111 0.62 4.12 7.26
C ASN A 111 -0.37 3.20 6.53
N VAL A 112 -0.20 2.98 5.21
CA VAL A 112 -1.05 2.07 4.42
C VAL A 112 -0.99 0.65 4.96
N PHE A 113 0.20 0.19 5.32
CA PHE A 113 0.44 -1.14 5.90
C PHE A 113 0.38 -1.13 7.44
N GLY A 114 -0.07 -0.01 8.02
CA GLY A 114 -0.11 0.30 9.46
C GLY A 114 1.07 -0.24 10.27
N VAL A 115 2.26 -0.13 9.70
CA VAL A 115 3.53 -0.34 10.37
C VAL A 115 3.92 0.98 11.02
N ASP A 116 4.24 0.95 12.31
CA ASP A 116 4.73 2.15 12.99
C ASP A 116 6.11 2.56 12.44
N TYR A 117 6.26 3.86 12.13
CA TYR A 117 7.50 4.40 11.56
C TYR A 117 8.70 4.23 12.50
N LYS A 118 8.51 4.28 13.83
CA LYS A 118 9.59 4.05 14.80
C LYS A 118 9.99 2.59 14.84
N SER A 119 9.03 1.66 14.77
CA SER A 119 9.32 0.23 14.64
C SER A 119 10.09 -0.08 13.36
N HIS A 120 9.74 0.57 12.24
CA HIS A 120 10.49 0.45 10.98
C HIS A 120 11.92 0.99 11.08
N LEU A 121 12.11 2.17 11.70
CA LEU A 121 13.44 2.74 11.95
C LEU A 121 14.29 1.88 12.90
N TYR A 122 13.66 1.25 13.88
CA TYR A 122 14.33 0.32 14.80
C TYR A 122 14.86 -0.90 14.04
N ILE A 123 14.03 -1.54 13.21
CA ILE A 123 14.48 -2.69 12.41
C ILE A 123 15.56 -2.26 11.40
N ARG A 124 15.44 -1.07 10.80
CA ARG A 124 16.48 -0.47 9.94
C ARG A 124 17.82 -0.35 10.65
N ARG A 125 17.81 0.04 11.93
CA ARG A 125 19.02 0.18 12.75
C ARG A 125 19.60 -1.19 13.11
N VAL A 126 18.77 -2.16 13.47
CA VAL A 126 19.21 -3.53 13.83
C VAL A 126 19.78 -4.29 12.62
N GLN A 127 19.26 -4.08 11.41
CA GLN A 127 19.75 -4.71 10.18
C GLN A 127 21.01 -4.04 9.59
N SER A 128 21.38 -2.86 10.09
CA SER A 128 22.59 -2.13 9.67
C SER A 128 23.80 -2.37 10.58
N GLN A 129 23.66 -3.23 11.59
CA GLN A 129 24.72 -3.77 12.45
C GLN A 129 24.98 -5.22 12.08
#